data_AF-A0A7Y0FMI1-F1
#
_entry.id   AF-A0A7Y0FMI1-F1
#
_cell.length_a   1.000
_cell.length_b   1.000
_cell.length_c   1.000
_cell.angle_alpha   90.00
_cell.angle_beta   90.00
_cell.angle_gamma   90.00
#
_symmetry.space_group_name_H-M   'P 1'
#
loop_
_entity.id
_entity.type
_entity.pdbx_description
1 polymer ?
#
loop_
_entity_poly.entity_id
_entity_poly.type
_entity_poly.pdbx_seq_one_letter_code
_entity_poly.pdbx_strand_id
1 'polypeptide(L)'
;MRFFSLPVFVLLALLLGPQLAPAQTGASTSGLVRDARTQRPLAYASVFLANTTYGTTTDSTGHFVLDGVPAGQYEFTVSHVGYELYKQVLDLPAAAPLTLALRPVAVSLEEVTVRPTKNRPADFQRFVRQFLGNSTLAQQCRIENPQQVVVSYDKAANELTALAPRNLQVINQALGYRIIYHDFSFKIDYRANRVVFVAAPLFEALPSASPKQQRHWEENRRRAYAGSLPHFLRSVRENRLVQEGFLVRRLVLAPSSEQLQQQLTQASDSLVAVFAAGPGVTARVYKQPVSAAQICRVQANPPRTLLRFADALQVTYQNEQPDPVYTAYTSLAAGRAQVDVSASRVAGSRSSAPLGQAAARPAALEVSELRLLGPEALILPTGNLRNPLSVQVDGYWAFEKVGEALPLDYAPGLTNQP
;
A
#
# COMPACT_ATOMS: atom_id res chain seq x y z
N MET A 1 35.25 37.17 -49.09
CA MET A 1 35.85 36.20 -48.15
C MET A 1 35.39 36.51 -46.74
N ARG A 2 34.48 35.72 -46.17
CA ARG A 2 34.27 35.63 -44.71
C ARG A 2 34.04 34.16 -44.40
N PHE A 3 35.08 33.53 -43.87
CA PHE A 3 35.12 32.12 -43.52
C PHE A 3 34.14 31.88 -42.36
N PHE A 4 33.15 31.00 -42.59
CA PHE A 4 32.27 30.50 -41.55
C PHE A 4 33.08 29.65 -40.57
N SER A 5 33.08 30.04 -39.30
CA SER A 5 33.62 29.28 -38.17
C SER A 5 32.76 28.05 -37.90
N LEU A 6 32.94 27.02 -38.72
CA LEU A 6 32.31 25.70 -38.58
C LEU A 6 32.86 24.76 -37.47
N PRO A 7 34.00 24.98 -36.77
CA PRO A 7 34.55 23.93 -35.92
C PRO A 7 33.93 23.84 -34.50
N VAL A 8 33.18 24.86 -34.05
CA VAL A 8 32.61 24.87 -32.68
C VAL A 8 31.29 24.10 -32.59
N PHE A 9 30.47 24.12 -33.65
CA PHE A 9 29.17 23.42 -33.65
C PHE A 9 29.32 21.89 -33.76
N VAL A 10 30.36 21.41 -34.45
CA VAL A 10 30.67 19.98 -34.55
C VAL A 10 31.20 19.43 -33.22
N LEU A 11 31.95 20.23 -32.46
CA LEU A 11 32.46 19.84 -31.15
C LEU A 11 31.35 19.76 -30.08
N LEU A 12 30.33 20.63 -30.16
CA LEU A 12 29.18 20.62 -29.24
C LEU A 12 28.20 19.46 -29.54
N ALA A 13 28.07 19.06 -30.80
CA ALA A 13 27.26 17.91 -31.21
C ALA A 13 27.87 16.55 -30.78
N LEU A 14 29.20 16.47 -30.62
CA LEU A 14 29.88 15.25 -30.15
C LEU A 14 29.76 15.03 -28.63
N LEU A 15 29.40 16.06 -27.86
CA LEU A 15 29.15 15.99 -26.41
C LEU A 15 27.71 15.56 -26.06
N LEU A 16 26.82 15.47 -27.06
CA LEU A 16 25.45 14.94 -26.95
C LEU A 16 25.31 13.55 -27.60
N GLY A 17 26.35 12.71 -27.50
CA GLY A 17 26.23 11.29 -27.87
C GLY A 17 25.08 10.64 -27.09
N PRO A 18 24.30 9.74 -27.72
CA PRO A 18 23.17 9.09 -27.04
C PRO A 18 23.70 8.35 -25.83
N GLN A 19 23.33 8.81 -24.64
CA GLN A 19 23.55 8.06 -23.41
C GLN A 19 22.68 6.81 -23.51
N LEU A 20 23.28 5.71 -23.94
CA LEU A 20 22.72 4.37 -23.76
C LEU A 20 22.60 4.17 -22.24
N ALA A 21 21.43 4.46 -21.69
CA ALA A 21 21.10 4.05 -20.34
C ALA A 21 21.30 2.52 -20.29
N PRO A 22 22.02 1.98 -19.30
CA PRO A 22 22.06 0.53 -19.13
C PRO A 22 20.61 0.04 -19.02
N ALA A 23 20.15 -0.68 -20.04
CA ALA A 23 18.97 -1.51 -19.92
C ALA A 23 19.27 -2.44 -18.74
N GLN A 24 18.52 -2.30 -17.65
CA GLN A 24 18.61 -3.25 -16.55
C GLN A 24 17.98 -4.53 -17.06
N THR A 25 18.75 -5.34 -17.77
CA THR A 25 18.37 -6.69 -18.16
C THR A 25 18.19 -7.48 -16.87
N GLY A 26 16.93 -7.63 -16.45
CA GLY A 26 16.59 -8.41 -15.28
C GLY A 26 17.16 -9.82 -15.40
N ALA A 27 17.62 -10.37 -14.28
CA ALA A 27 18.28 -11.65 -14.27
C ALA A 27 17.27 -12.80 -14.35
N SER A 28 17.69 -13.91 -14.94
CA SER A 28 16.91 -15.15 -14.97
C SER A 28 17.16 -15.95 -13.69
N THR A 29 16.08 -16.44 -13.07
CA THR A 29 16.13 -17.37 -11.93
C THR A 29 15.37 -18.63 -12.31
N SER A 30 16.04 -19.78 -12.24
CA SER A 30 15.46 -21.08 -12.56
C SER A 30 15.49 -22.04 -11.39
N GLY A 31 14.74 -23.12 -11.49
CA GLY A 31 14.69 -24.11 -10.42
C GLY A 31 13.78 -25.31 -10.71
N LEU A 32 13.58 -26.11 -9.68
CA LEU A 32 12.74 -27.31 -9.66
C LEU A 32 11.76 -27.22 -8.49
N VAL A 33 10.49 -27.51 -8.76
CA VAL A 33 9.45 -27.68 -7.74
C VAL A 33 9.12 -29.17 -7.61
N ARG A 34 9.10 -29.67 -6.37
CA ARG A 34 8.81 -31.08 -6.07
C ARG A 34 7.97 -31.26 -4.82
N ASP A 35 7.34 -32.43 -4.70
CA ASP A 35 6.68 -32.88 -3.48
C ASP A 35 7.73 -33.16 -2.40
N ALA A 36 7.59 -32.53 -1.23
CA ALA A 36 8.52 -32.67 -0.11
C ALA A 36 8.58 -34.11 0.47
N ARG A 37 7.51 -34.90 0.32
CA ARG A 37 7.42 -36.28 0.80
C ARG A 37 7.89 -37.27 -0.26
N THR A 38 7.33 -37.20 -1.47
CA THR A 38 7.61 -38.21 -2.52
C THR A 38 8.82 -37.87 -3.36
N GLN A 39 9.36 -36.64 -3.25
CA GLN A 39 10.43 -36.09 -4.09
C GLN A 39 10.09 -36.04 -5.60
N ARG A 40 8.83 -36.33 -5.98
CA ARG A 40 8.39 -36.28 -7.37
C ARG A 40 8.24 -34.82 -7.83
N PRO A 41 8.60 -34.51 -9.08
CA PRO A 41 8.41 -33.17 -9.63
C PRO A 41 6.93 -32.78 -9.66
N LEU A 42 6.65 -31.50 -9.44
CA LEU A 42 5.30 -30.94 -9.51
C LEU A 42 5.14 -30.11 -10.77
N ALA A 43 4.39 -30.65 -11.73
CA ALA A 43 4.06 -29.97 -12.96
C ALA A 43 2.93 -28.95 -12.77
N TYR A 44 2.95 -27.87 -13.53
CA TYR A 44 1.92 -26.83 -13.52
C TYR A 44 1.73 -26.13 -12.15
N ALA A 45 2.76 -26.11 -11.32
CA ALA A 45 2.82 -25.28 -10.12
C ALA A 45 3.01 -23.81 -10.53
N SER A 46 2.24 -22.90 -9.94
CA SER A 46 2.43 -21.46 -10.13
C SER A 46 3.58 -20.99 -9.24
N VAL A 47 4.59 -20.37 -9.85
CA VAL A 47 5.79 -19.86 -9.21
C VAL A 47 5.87 -18.36 -9.45
N PHE A 48 5.86 -17.54 -8.41
CA PHE A 48 5.79 -16.08 -8.57
C PHE A 48 6.44 -15.30 -7.44
N LEU A 49 6.70 -14.02 -7.69
CA LEU A 49 7.14 -13.06 -6.67
C LEU A 49 5.93 -12.28 -6.18
N ALA A 50 5.60 -12.41 -4.90
CA ALA A 50 4.41 -11.78 -4.34
C ALA A 50 4.46 -10.25 -4.50
N ASN A 51 3.30 -9.66 -4.77
CA ASN A 51 3.07 -8.26 -5.10
C ASN A 51 3.66 -7.79 -6.43
N THR A 52 4.14 -8.68 -7.31
CA THR A 52 4.67 -8.27 -8.62
C THR A 52 3.87 -8.84 -9.78
N THR A 53 4.27 -8.48 -11.01
CA THR A 53 3.83 -9.17 -12.24
C THR A 53 4.69 -10.37 -12.61
N TYR A 54 5.79 -10.63 -11.89
CA TYR A 54 6.70 -11.73 -12.19
C TYR A 54 6.13 -13.06 -11.69
N GLY A 55 5.69 -13.88 -12.63
CA GLY A 55 5.23 -15.24 -12.38
C GLY A 55 5.49 -16.14 -13.58
N THR A 56 5.57 -17.43 -13.30
CA THR A 56 5.74 -18.50 -14.28
C THR A 56 5.04 -19.76 -13.78
N THR A 57 5.04 -20.80 -14.59
CA THR A 57 4.51 -22.11 -14.22
C THR A 57 5.55 -23.19 -14.47
N THR A 58 5.57 -24.22 -13.63
CA THR A 58 6.47 -25.34 -13.85
C THR A 58 6.03 -26.20 -15.03
N ASP A 59 7.00 -26.73 -15.77
CA ASP A 59 6.76 -27.67 -16.87
C ASP A 59 6.40 -29.08 -16.38
N SER A 60 6.23 -30.03 -17.31
CA SER A 60 5.92 -31.44 -17.00
C SER A 60 6.97 -32.16 -16.14
N THR A 61 8.19 -31.63 -16.07
CA THR A 61 9.31 -32.13 -15.26
C THR A 61 9.51 -31.34 -13.97
N GLY A 62 8.61 -30.40 -13.65
CA GLY A 62 8.63 -29.58 -12.44
C GLY A 62 9.62 -28.41 -12.51
N HIS A 63 10.26 -28.18 -13.65
CA HIS A 63 11.23 -27.10 -13.80
C HIS A 63 10.53 -25.78 -14.12
N PHE A 64 11.08 -24.68 -13.62
CA PHE A 64 10.62 -23.32 -13.93
C PHE A 64 11.78 -22.41 -14.30
N VAL A 65 11.45 -21.36 -15.06
CA VAL A 65 12.33 -20.24 -15.37
C VAL A 65 11.53 -18.96 -15.18
N LEU A 66 12.08 -18.02 -14.42
CA LEU A 66 11.54 -16.70 -14.15
C LEU A 66 12.54 -15.67 -14.66
N ASP A 67 12.20 -15.00 -15.76
CA ASP A 67 13.08 -14.08 -16.48
C ASP A 67 12.78 -12.62 -16.20
N GLY A 68 13.76 -11.76 -16.47
CA GLY A 68 13.56 -10.31 -16.46
C GLY A 68 13.34 -9.72 -15.08
N VAL A 69 13.72 -10.42 -14.01
CA VAL A 69 13.54 -9.95 -12.63
C VAL A 69 14.71 -9.04 -12.23
N PRO A 70 14.46 -7.77 -11.85
CA PRO A 70 15.50 -6.89 -11.35
C PRO A 70 16.08 -7.41 -10.03
N ALA A 71 17.37 -7.18 -9.82
CA ALA A 71 18.02 -7.61 -8.59
C ALA A 71 17.37 -6.96 -7.36
N GLY A 72 17.09 -7.77 -6.33
CA GLY A 72 16.37 -7.30 -5.15
C GLY A 72 15.87 -8.43 -4.26
N GLN A 73 15.30 -8.04 -3.11
CA GLN A 73 14.71 -8.99 -2.17
C GLN A 73 13.21 -9.14 -2.44
N TYR A 74 12.74 -10.37 -2.63
CA TYR A 74 11.36 -10.69 -2.96
C TYR A 74 10.82 -11.83 -2.08
N GLU A 75 9.52 -11.82 -1.83
CA GLU A 75 8.82 -12.99 -1.30
C GLU A 75 8.49 -13.94 -2.45
N PHE A 76 9.29 -15.00 -2.57
CA PHE A 76 9.14 -16.05 -3.55
C PHE A 76 8.04 -17.02 -3.09
N THR A 77 7.01 -17.20 -3.92
CA THR A 77 5.81 -17.97 -3.59
C THR A 77 5.57 -19.08 -4.60
N VAL A 78 5.18 -20.26 -4.13
CA VAL A 78 4.76 -21.38 -4.99
C VAL A 78 3.42 -21.93 -4.55
N SER A 79 2.48 -22.02 -5.48
CA SER A 79 1.14 -22.54 -5.29
C SER A 79 0.89 -23.74 -6.20
N HIS A 80 0.39 -24.84 -5.63
CA HIS A 80 -0.05 -26.00 -6.39
C HIS A 80 -1.27 -26.63 -5.71
N VAL A 81 -2.22 -27.12 -6.50
CA VAL A 81 -3.44 -27.76 -5.97
C VAL A 81 -3.08 -28.96 -5.11
N GLY A 82 -3.63 -29.01 -3.89
CA GLY A 82 -3.36 -30.09 -2.93
C GLY A 82 -2.09 -29.91 -2.09
N TYR A 83 -1.40 -28.76 -2.21
CA TYR A 83 -0.19 -28.45 -1.44
C TYR A 83 -0.35 -27.15 -0.65
N GLU A 84 0.37 -27.07 0.46
CA GLU A 84 0.52 -25.85 1.25
C GLU A 84 1.22 -24.77 0.41
N LEU A 85 0.82 -23.51 0.60
CA LEU A 85 1.46 -22.38 -0.07
C LEU A 85 2.90 -22.23 0.43
N TYR A 86 3.87 -22.40 -0.45
CA TYR A 86 5.28 -22.18 -0.12
C TYR A 86 5.59 -20.69 -0.17
N LYS A 87 6.24 -20.13 0.85
CA LYS A 87 6.71 -18.74 0.89
C LYS A 87 8.14 -18.70 1.42
N GLN A 88 9.02 -17.97 0.72
CA GLN A 88 10.39 -17.72 1.17
C GLN A 88 10.87 -16.36 0.69
N VAL A 89 11.46 -15.57 1.59
CA VAL A 89 12.13 -14.32 1.20
C VAL A 89 13.51 -14.66 0.62
N LEU A 90 13.77 -14.23 -0.61
CA LEU A 90 15.00 -14.50 -1.36
C LEU A 90 15.55 -13.22 -1.97
N ASP A 91 16.89 -13.11 -2.01
CA ASP A 91 17.58 -12.12 -2.82
C ASP A 91 17.78 -12.68 -4.23
N LEU A 92 17.32 -11.94 -5.24
CA LEU A 92 17.45 -12.28 -6.65
C LEU A 92 18.47 -11.36 -7.35
N PRO A 93 19.19 -11.85 -8.39
CA PRO A 93 19.20 -13.24 -8.83
C PRO A 93 19.75 -14.21 -7.78
N ALA A 94 19.17 -15.40 -7.72
CA ALA A 94 19.68 -16.46 -6.86
C ALA A 94 21.04 -16.94 -7.38
N ALA A 95 21.97 -17.28 -6.48
CA ALA A 95 23.32 -17.73 -6.84
C ALA A 95 23.35 -19.11 -7.52
N ALA A 96 22.30 -19.92 -7.34
CA ALA A 96 22.17 -21.26 -7.91
C ALA A 96 20.69 -21.56 -8.22
N PRO A 97 20.41 -22.56 -9.07
CA PRO A 97 19.05 -23.01 -9.32
C PRO A 97 18.33 -23.40 -8.02
N LEU A 98 17.12 -22.91 -7.84
CA LEU A 98 16.35 -23.13 -6.63
C LEU A 98 15.73 -24.53 -6.65
N THR A 99 15.73 -25.21 -5.50
CA THR A 99 14.94 -26.45 -5.32
C THR A 99 13.90 -26.21 -4.25
N LEU A 100 12.63 -26.19 -4.65
CA LEU A 100 11.50 -25.81 -3.82
C LEU A 100 10.65 -27.05 -3.53
N ALA A 101 10.52 -27.41 -2.26
CA ALA A 101 9.82 -28.61 -1.85
C ALA A 101 8.48 -28.24 -1.18
N LEU A 102 7.37 -28.59 -1.82
CA LEU A 102 6.02 -28.28 -1.34
C LEU A 102 5.49 -29.42 -0.47
N ARG A 103 4.85 -29.06 0.65
CA ARG A 103 4.21 -30.03 1.54
C ARG A 103 2.77 -30.26 1.07
N PRO A 104 2.32 -31.51 0.91
CA PRO A 104 0.91 -31.79 0.65
C PRO A 104 0.05 -31.24 1.79
N VAL A 105 -1.10 -30.66 1.48
CA VAL A 105 -2.08 -30.28 2.51
C VAL A 105 -2.51 -31.55 3.23
N ALA A 106 -2.27 -31.63 4.53
CA ALA A 106 -2.90 -32.65 5.35
C ALA A 106 -4.40 -32.38 5.30
N VAL A 107 -5.21 -33.36 4.89
CA VAL A 107 -6.67 -33.30 5.04
C VAL A 107 -6.96 -33.34 6.54
N SER A 108 -6.81 -32.20 7.20
CA SER A 108 -7.41 -31.98 8.50
C SER A 108 -8.86 -31.64 8.21
N LEU A 109 -9.76 -32.51 8.65
CA LEU A 109 -11.16 -32.15 8.86
C LEU A 109 -11.19 -31.18 10.05
N GLU A 110 -10.59 -30.00 9.91
CA GLU A 110 -11.01 -28.88 10.72
C GLU A 110 -12.42 -28.59 10.29
N GLU A 111 -13.35 -29.06 11.12
CA GLU A 111 -14.74 -28.64 11.11
C GLU A 111 -14.71 -27.12 10.95
N VAL A 112 -14.98 -26.66 9.74
CA VAL A 112 -15.08 -25.24 9.44
C VAL A 112 -16.31 -24.81 10.20
N THR A 113 -16.14 -24.46 11.49
CA THR A 113 -17.21 -24.32 12.48
C THR A 113 -18.31 -23.61 11.75
N VAL A 114 -19.39 -24.32 11.45
CA VAL A 114 -20.41 -23.84 10.54
C VAL A 114 -21.16 -22.81 11.36
N ARG A 115 -20.59 -21.60 11.44
CA ARG A 115 -21.27 -20.43 11.98
C ARG A 115 -22.54 -20.31 11.14
N PRO A 116 -23.73 -20.39 11.73
CA PRO A 116 -24.99 -20.51 10.98
C PRO A 116 -25.26 -19.36 9.99
N THR A 117 -24.50 -18.26 10.08
CA THR A 117 -24.68 -17.02 9.32
C THR A 117 -23.42 -16.59 8.58
N LYS A 118 -22.80 -17.48 7.80
CA LYS A 118 -21.73 -17.09 6.84
C LYS A 118 -22.35 -16.40 5.61
N ASN A 119 -21.61 -15.51 4.97
CA ASN A 119 -21.94 -14.86 3.69
C ASN A 119 -23.30 -14.15 3.65
N ARG A 120 -23.75 -13.54 4.76
CA ARG A 120 -24.92 -12.64 4.71
C ARG A 120 -24.67 -11.53 3.67
N PRO A 121 -25.64 -11.20 2.80
CA PRO A 121 -25.44 -10.19 1.76
C PRO A 121 -24.90 -8.85 2.28
N ALA A 122 -25.43 -8.37 3.41
CA ALA A 122 -24.96 -7.14 4.04
C ALA A 122 -23.50 -7.22 4.54
N ASP A 123 -23.06 -8.38 5.06
CA ASP A 123 -21.70 -8.59 5.55
C ASP A 123 -20.73 -8.68 4.37
N PHE A 124 -21.13 -9.40 3.33
CA PHE A 124 -20.37 -9.50 2.09
C PHE A 124 -20.18 -8.14 1.42
N GLN A 125 -21.24 -7.33 1.33
CA GLN A 125 -21.15 -5.98 0.77
C GLN A 125 -20.25 -5.06 1.62
N ARG A 126 -20.29 -5.19 2.96
CA ARG A 126 -19.37 -4.48 3.85
C ARG A 126 -17.92 -4.89 3.60
N PHE A 127 -17.66 -6.19 3.44
CA PHE A 127 -16.35 -6.71 3.05
C PHE A 127 -15.89 -6.11 1.71
N VAL A 128 -16.68 -6.25 0.65
CA VAL A 128 -16.34 -5.76 -0.70
C VAL A 128 -16.00 -4.28 -0.67
N ARG A 129 -16.85 -3.46 -0.04
CA ARG A 129 -16.63 -2.01 0.09
C ARG A 129 -15.32 -1.68 0.81
N GLN A 130 -14.99 -2.39 1.88
CA GLN A 130 -13.80 -2.10 2.68
C GLN A 130 -12.51 -2.67 2.07
N PHE A 131 -12.63 -3.77 1.34
CA PHE A 131 -11.52 -4.42 0.67
C PHE A 131 -11.16 -3.75 -0.66
N LEU A 132 -12.15 -3.52 -1.54
CA LEU A 132 -11.92 -2.88 -2.84
C LEU A 132 -11.74 -1.37 -2.75
N GLY A 133 -12.40 -0.72 -1.79
CA GLY A 133 -12.49 0.74 -1.69
C GLY A 133 -13.72 1.32 -2.37
N ASN A 134 -13.82 2.66 -2.39
CA ASN A 134 -14.96 3.39 -2.99
C ASN A 134 -14.53 4.51 -3.96
N SER A 135 -13.23 4.65 -4.24
CA SER A 135 -12.70 5.63 -5.18
C SER A 135 -13.24 5.42 -6.60
N THR A 136 -12.95 6.37 -7.47
CA THR A 136 -13.30 6.29 -8.89
C THR A 136 -12.66 5.07 -9.58
N LEU A 137 -11.43 4.69 -9.17
CA LEU A 137 -10.75 3.50 -9.68
C LEU A 137 -11.34 2.21 -9.09
N ALA A 138 -11.61 2.20 -7.77
CA ALA A 138 -12.19 1.06 -7.08
C ALA A 138 -13.57 0.67 -7.60
N GLN A 139 -14.36 1.63 -8.09
CA GLN A 139 -15.67 1.36 -8.70
C GLN A 139 -15.61 0.49 -9.97
N GLN A 140 -14.43 0.41 -10.59
CA GLN A 140 -14.17 -0.45 -11.75
C GLN A 140 -13.50 -1.78 -11.35
N CYS A 141 -13.46 -2.07 -10.06
CA CYS A 141 -13.01 -3.34 -9.52
C CYS A 141 -14.18 -4.30 -9.27
N ARG A 142 -13.95 -5.59 -9.46
CA ARG A 142 -14.90 -6.64 -9.04
C ARG A 142 -14.17 -7.88 -8.58
N ILE A 143 -14.76 -8.58 -7.61
CA ILE A 143 -14.34 -9.94 -7.26
C ILE A 143 -14.89 -10.89 -8.33
N GLU A 144 -14.02 -11.64 -9.00
CA GLU A 144 -14.41 -12.55 -10.08
C GLU A 144 -14.92 -13.90 -9.56
N ASN A 145 -14.39 -14.37 -8.42
CA ASN A 145 -14.71 -15.66 -7.82
C ASN A 145 -15.35 -15.52 -6.41
N PRO A 146 -16.46 -14.76 -6.25
CA PRO A 146 -17.05 -14.46 -4.94
C PRO A 146 -17.46 -15.71 -4.14
N GLN A 147 -17.75 -16.83 -4.82
CA GLN A 147 -18.06 -18.13 -4.23
C GLN A 147 -16.90 -18.74 -3.43
N GLN A 148 -15.66 -18.29 -3.66
CA GLN A 148 -14.48 -18.75 -2.90
C GLN A 148 -14.26 -17.95 -1.61
N VAL A 149 -15.05 -16.90 -1.37
CA VAL A 149 -14.91 -16.03 -0.20
C VAL A 149 -15.93 -16.42 0.86
N VAL A 150 -15.44 -16.59 2.08
CA VAL A 150 -16.25 -16.83 3.27
C VAL A 150 -16.14 -15.62 4.19
N VAL A 151 -17.24 -14.89 4.33
CA VAL A 151 -17.39 -13.72 5.20
C VAL A 151 -18.22 -14.10 6.41
N SER A 152 -17.79 -13.68 7.60
CA SER A 152 -18.55 -13.85 8.83
C SER A 152 -18.43 -12.62 9.72
N TYR A 153 -19.56 -12.21 10.31
CA TYR A 153 -19.60 -11.18 11.33
C TYR A 153 -19.81 -11.80 12.70
N ASP A 154 -18.88 -11.56 13.62
CA ASP A 154 -18.99 -11.92 15.03
C ASP A 154 -19.55 -10.72 15.82
N LYS A 155 -20.81 -10.84 16.25
CA LYS A 155 -21.49 -9.78 17.01
C LYS A 155 -20.88 -9.57 18.40
N ALA A 156 -20.37 -10.63 19.04
CA ALA A 156 -19.83 -10.56 20.39
C ALA A 156 -18.45 -9.88 20.40
N ALA A 157 -17.62 -10.20 19.41
CA ALA A 157 -16.34 -9.52 19.20
C ALA A 157 -16.50 -8.14 18.53
N ASN A 158 -17.61 -7.92 17.83
CA ASN A 158 -17.84 -6.79 16.93
C ASN A 158 -16.77 -6.75 15.82
N GLU A 159 -16.62 -7.89 15.13
CA GLU A 159 -15.59 -8.11 14.12
C GLU A 159 -16.19 -8.70 12.85
N LEU A 160 -15.70 -8.26 11.69
CA LEU A 160 -16.02 -8.87 10.40
C LEU A 160 -14.76 -9.52 9.82
N THR A 161 -14.83 -10.80 9.51
CA THR A 161 -13.72 -11.56 8.92
C THR A 161 -14.09 -12.03 7.52
N ALA A 162 -13.13 -12.05 6.60
CA ALA A 162 -13.26 -12.70 5.30
C ALA A 162 -12.02 -13.55 5.02
N LEU A 163 -12.24 -14.78 4.56
CA LEU A 163 -11.20 -15.74 4.19
C LEU A 163 -11.47 -16.25 2.77
N ALA A 164 -10.41 -16.59 2.03
CA ALA A 164 -10.53 -17.30 0.76
C ALA A 164 -9.62 -18.54 0.74
N PRO A 165 -10.12 -19.72 1.13
CA PRO A 165 -9.29 -20.92 1.33
C PRO A 165 -8.48 -21.39 0.11
N ARG A 166 -8.90 -21.01 -1.10
CA ARG A 166 -8.13 -21.26 -2.33
C ARG A 166 -7.36 -20.02 -2.76
N ASN A 167 -8.07 -19.08 -3.38
CA ASN A 167 -7.60 -17.75 -3.72
C ASN A 167 -8.78 -16.80 -3.90
N LEU A 168 -8.50 -15.51 -3.84
CA LEU A 168 -9.43 -14.44 -4.18
C LEU A 168 -8.92 -13.73 -5.42
N GLN A 169 -9.75 -13.62 -6.46
CA GLN A 169 -9.40 -12.94 -7.70
C GLN A 169 -10.18 -11.64 -7.85
N VAL A 170 -9.45 -10.56 -8.09
CA VAL A 170 -10.00 -9.23 -8.34
C VAL A 170 -9.64 -8.80 -9.76
N ILE A 171 -10.63 -8.36 -10.53
CA ILE A 171 -10.42 -7.67 -11.78
C ILE A 171 -10.47 -6.17 -11.52
N ASN A 172 -9.39 -5.46 -11.83
CA ASN A 172 -9.33 -4.00 -11.83
C ASN A 172 -9.31 -3.51 -13.28
N GLN A 173 -10.49 -3.12 -13.80
CA GLN A 173 -10.60 -2.62 -15.18
C GLN A 173 -10.04 -1.21 -15.36
N ALA A 174 -9.92 -0.43 -14.28
CA ALA A 174 -9.34 0.92 -14.36
C ALA A 174 -7.82 0.88 -14.53
N LEU A 175 -7.15 -0.08 -13.90
CA LEU A 175 -5.70 -0.26 -13.98
C LEU A 175 -5.28 -1.36 -14.95
N GLY A 176 -6.20 -2.12 -15.51
CA GLY A 176 -5.88 -3.18 -16.47
C GLY A 176 -5.14 -4.36 -15.84
N TYR A 177 -5.53 -4.75 -14.62
CA TYR A 177 -4.94 -5.87 -13.90
C TYR A 177 -5.99 -6.87 -13.42
N ARG A 178 -5.60 -8.15 -13.42
CA ARG A 178 -6.16 -9.18 -12.55
C ARG A 178 -5.21 -9.35 -11.38
N ILE A 179 -5.74 -9.40 -10.16
CA ILE A 179 -4.97 -9.63 -8.94
C ILE A 179 -5.45 -10.91 -8.29
N ILE A 180 -4.55 -11.87 -8.11
CA ILE A 180 -4.82 -13.17 -7.51
C ILE A 180 -4.20 -13.18 -6.11
N TYR A 181 -5.05 -13.15 -5.08
CA TYR A 181 -4.64 -13.19 -3.68
C TYR A 181 -4.61 -14.63 -3.18
N HIS A 182 -3.41 -15.12 -2.86
CA HIS A 182 -3.21 -16.39 -2.15
C HIS A 182 -3.10 -16.16 -0.63
N ASP A 183 -3.47 -17.16 0.17
CA ASP A 183 -3.43 -17.09 1.65
C ASP A 183 -4.11 -15.82 2.19
N PHE A 184 -5.35 -15.62 1.72
CA PHE A 184 -6.11 -14.40 1.95
C PHE A 184 -6.81 -14.42 3.31
N SER A 185 -6.47 -13.45 4.16
CA SER A 185 -7.15 -13.18 5.42
C SER A 185 -7.44 -11.71 5.56
N PHE A 186 -8.70 -11.37 5.87
CA PHE A 186 -9.18 -10.01 6.04
C PHE A 186 -9.98 -9.91 7.34
N LYS A 187 -9.77 -8.82 8.09
CA LYS A 187 -10.45 -8.55 9.35
C LYS A 187 -10.74 -7.05 9.50
N ILE A 188 -11.97 -6.75 9.92
CA ILE A 188 -12.37 -5.46 10.46
C ILE A 188 -12.64 -5.65 11.95
N ASP A 189 -11.95 -4.87 12.77
CA ASP A 189 -12.25 -4.69 14.18
C ASP A 189 -12.97 -3.34 14.33
N TYR A 190 -14.28 -3.39 14.58
CA TYR A 190 -15.08 -2.17 14.71
C TYR A 190 -14.88 -1.47 16.06
N ARG A 191 -14.36 -2.15 17.09
CA ARG A 191 -14.05 -1.52 18.38
C ARG A 191 -12.77 -0.70 18.27
N ALA A 192 -11.77 -1.25 17.60
CA ALA A 192 -10.50 -0.58 17.35
C ALA A 192 -10.53 0.34 16.12
N ASN A 193 -11.65 0.37 15.36
CA ASN A 193 -11.78 1.05 14.06
C ASN A 193 -10.63 0.69 13.10
N ARG A 194 -10.26 -0.60 13.05
CA ARG A 194 -9.10 -1.08 12.32
C ARG A 194 -9.49 -2.08 11.25
N VAL A 195 -8.91 -1.93 10.05
CA VAL A 195 -8.99 -2.91 8.96
C VAL A 195 -7.59 -3.47 8.73
N VAL A 196 -7.47 -4.79 8.68
CA VAL A 196 -6.22 -5.48 8.37
C VAL A 196 -6.52 -6.56 7.36
N PHE A 197 -5.68 -6.69 6.33
CA PHE A 197 -5.68 -7.88 5.50
C PHE A 197 -4.25 -8.30 5.18
N VAL A 198 -4.06 -9.59 5.00
CA VAL A 198 -2.79 -10.23 4.65
C VAL A 198 -3.07 -11.20 3.52
N ALA A 199 -2.22 -11.17 2.50
CA ALA A 199 -2.26 -12.06 1.35
C ALA A 199 -0.93 -12.03 0.59
N ALA A 200 -0.69 -13.03 -0.25
CA ALA A 200 0.36 -13.04 -1.26
C ALA A 200 -0.29 -12.78 -2.65
N PRO A 201 -0.32 -11.52 -3.13
CA PRO A 201 -0.91 -11.20 -4.42
C PRO A 201 0.02 -11.53 -5.60
N LEU A 202 -0.56 -11.98 -6.71
CA LEU A 202 0.06 -12.05 -8.02
C LEU A 202 -0.71 -11.12 -8.97
N PHE A 203 -0.02 -10.24 -9.68
CA PHE A 203 -0.62 -9.36 -10.68
C PHE A 203 -0.46 -9.94 -12.07
N GLU A 204 -1.54 -9.94 -12.84
CA GLU A 204 -1.54 -10.31 -14.25
C GLU A 204 -2.10 -9.14 -15.06
N ALA A 205 -1.36 -8.70 -16.07
CA ALA A 205 -1.84 -7.65 -16.98
C ALA A 205 -3.03 -8.18 -17.80
N LEU A 206 -4.10 -7.40 -17.88
CA LEU A 206 -5.21 -7.73 -18.76
C LEU A 206 -4.82 -7.44 -20.22
N PRO A 207 -5.29 -8.24 -21.19
CA PRO A 207 -5.12 -7.91 -22.59
C PRO A 207 -5.88 -6.60 -22.91
N SER A 208 -5.21 -5.65 -23.55
CA SER A 208 -5.86 -4.43 -24.00
C SER A 208 -6.61 -4.69 -25.32
N ALA A 209 -7.83 -4.15 -25.43
CA ALA A 209 -8.61 -4.23 -26.66
C ALA A 209 -8.17 -3.16 -27.70
N SER A 210 -7.43 -2.14 -27.26
CA SER A 210 -6.91 -1.08 -28.15
C SER A 210 -5.74 -0.30 -27.53
N PRO A 211 -4.89 0.34 -28.35
CA PRO A 211 -3.85 1.26 -27.87
C PRO A 211 -4.38 2.46 -27.07
N LYS A 212 -5.65 2.84 -27.27
CA LYS A 212 -6.30 3.90 -26.48
C LYS A 212 -6.57 3.43 -25.05
N GLN A 213 -7.05 2.20 -24.89
CA GLN A 213 -7.29 1.60 -23.58
C GLN A 213 -5.97 1.42 -22.82
N GLN A 214 -4.93 0.96 -23.50
CA GLN A 214 -3.60 0.82 -22.91
C GLN A 214 -3.07 2.16 -22.35
N ARG A 215 -3.15 3.25 -23.13
CA ARG A 215 -2.76 4.59 -22.66
C ARG A 215 -3.61 5.07 -21.48
N HIS A 216 -4.90 4.75 -21.46
CA HIS A 216 -5.77 5.09 -20.33
C HIS A 216 -5.37 4.34 -19.05
N TRP A 217 -5.03 3.05 -19.15
CA TRP A 217 -4.48 2.29 -18.03
C TRP A 217 -3.15 2.85 -17.55
N GLU A 218 -2.25 3.21 -18.46
CA GLU A 218 -0.96 3.82 -18.10
C GLU A 218 -1.13 5.14 -17.34
N GLU A 219 -2.05 5.99 -17.78
CA GLU A 219 -2.36 7.23 -17.08
C GLU A 219 -2.99 6.97 -15.71
N ASN A 220 -3.94 6.03 -15.61
CA ASN A 220 -4.54 5.68 -14.32
C ASN A 220 -3.52 5.07 -13.37
N ARG A 221 -2.58 4.25 -13.85
CA ARG A 221 -1.49 3.69 -13.05
C ARG A 221 -0.53 4.79 -12.58
N ARG A 222 -0.22 5.77 -13.45
CA ARG A 222 0.61 6.93 -13.08
C ARG A 222 -0.05 7.70 -11.95
N ARG A 223 -1.36 7.95 -12.06
CA ARG A 223 -2.17 8.63 -11.04
C ARG A 223 -2.27 7.83 -9.74
N ALA A 224 -2.51 6.52 -9.80
CA ALA A 224 -2.57 5.66 -8.61
C ALA A 224 -1.21 5.53 -7.91
N TYR A 225 -0.10 5.70 -8.63
CA TYR A 225 1.24 5.72 -8.02
C TYR A 225 1.57 7.08 -7.39
N ALA A 226 1.22 8.18 -8.05
CA ALA A 226 1.45 9.53 -7.53
C ALA A 226 0.81 9.68 -6.14
N GLY A 227 1.54 10.28 -5.19
CA GLY A 227 1.08 10.41 -3.80
C GLY A 227 0.95 9.14 -2.95
N SER A 228 0.98 7.95 -3.54
CA SER A 228 0.79 6.66 -2.84
C SER A 228 1.84 6.39 -1.75
N LEU A 229 1.54 5.47 -0.82
CA LEU A 229 2.50 5.04 0.21
C LEU A 229 3.80 4.49 -0.40
N PRO A 230 3.79 3.63 -1.44
CA PRO A 230 5.02 3.19 -2.09
C PRO A 230 5.84 4.33 -2.70
N HIS A 231 5.18 5.32 -3.32
CA HIS A 231 5.85 6.50 -3.84
C HIS A 231 6.53 7.29 -2.70
N PHE A 232 5.80 7.56 -1.61
CA PHE A 232 6.34 8.23 -0.43
C PHE A 232 7.56 7.52 0.14
N LEU A 233 7.48 6.20 0.38
CA LEU A 233 8.57 5.42 0.96
C LEU A 233 9.80 5.37 0.04
N ARG A 234 9.61 5.33 -1.28
CA ARG A 234 10.68 5.46 -2.27
C ARG A 234 11.34 6.84 -2.20
N SER A 235 10.55 7.91 -2.12
CA SER A 235 11.06 9.28 -1.96
C SER A 235 11.78 9.49 -0.62
N VAL A 236 11.36 8.84 0.47
CA VAL A 236 12.11 8.82 1.75
C VAL A 236 13.47 8.18 1.54
N ARG A 237 13.50 6.97 0.94
CA ARG A 237 14.72 6.20 0.72
C ARG A 237 15.74 6.94 -0.15
N GLU A 238 15.25 7.63 -1.18
CA GLU A 238 16.08 8.36 -2.14
C GLU A 238 16.38 9.80 -1.71
N ASN A 239 15.87 10.22 -0.55
CA ASN A 239 15.99 11.57 -0.02
C ASN A 239 15.47 12.65 -1.01
N ARG A 240 14.31 12.39 -1.62
CA ARG A 240 13.67 13.24 -2.65
C ARG A 240 12.26 13.71 -2.30
N LEU A 241 11.86 13.70 -1.02
CA LEU A 241 10.49 14.04 -0.60
C LEU A 241 9.97 15.36 -1.20
N VAL A 242 10.73 16.45 -1.07
CA VAL A 242 10.30 17.78 -1.54
C VAL A 242 10.24 17.83 -3.06
N GLN A 243 11.22 17.25 -3.74
CA GLN A 243 11.29 17.19 -5.20
C GLN A 243 10.13 16.40 -5.79
N GLU A 244 9.71 15.34 -5.10
CA GLU A 244 8.58 14.50 -5.50
C GLU A 244 7.22 15.07 -5.05
N GLY A 245 7.17 16.22 -4.36
CA GLY A 245 5.92 16.91 -3.99
C GLY A 245 5.32 16.51 -2.64
N PHE A 246 6.11 15.90 -1.75
CA PHE A 246 5.69 15.55 -0.39
C PHE A 246 6.06 16.63 0.63
N LEU A 247 5.06 17.02 1.42
CA LEU A 247 5.21 17.80 2.63
C LEU A 247 4.93 16.93 3.85
N VAL A 248 5.94 16.74 4.71
CA VAL A 248 5.84 15.87 5.89
C VAL A 248 5.94 16.70 7.15
N ARG A 249 5.04 16.49 8.12
CA ARG A 249 5.07 17.15 9.43
C ARG A 249 4.95 16.13 10.55
N ARG A 250 5.70 16.30 11.64
CA ARG A 250 5.49 15.51 12.85
C ARG A 250 4.20 15.94 13.53
N LEU A 251 3.37 14.96 13.84
CA LEU A 251 2.10 15.11 14.52
C LEU A 251 2.25 14.63 15.96
N VAL A 252 2.12 15.55 16.92
CA VAL A 252 2.01 15.22 18.35
C VAL A 252 0.54 15.26 18.74
N LEU A 253 0.08 14.20 19.42
CA LEU A 253 -1.26 14.12 19.99
C LEU A 253 -1.21 14.70 21.41
N ALA A 254 -1.87 15.83 21.66
CA ALA A 254 -1.89 16.48 22.98
C ALA A 254 -3.22 16.22 23.74
N PRO A 255 -3.20 16.12 25.09
CA PRO A 255 -4.39 15.89 25.90
C PRO A 255 -5.38 17.07 25.93
N SER A 256 -6.56 16.83 26.53
CA SER A 256 -7.80 17.57 26.29
C SER A 256 -8.19 18.73 27.23
N SER A 257 -7.43 19.08 28.28
CA SER A 257 -7.84 20.17 29.19
C SER A 257 -6.69 20.90 29.90
N GLU A 258 -6.91 22.18 30.24
CA GLU A 258 -5.97 23.03 31.01
C GLU A 258 -5.62 22.44 32.38
N GLN A 259 -6.58 21.78 33.05
CA GLN A 259 -6.32 21.07 34.30
C GLN A 259 -5.36 19.90 34.13
N LEU A 260 -5.46 19.14 33.03
CA LEU A 260 -4.51 18.06 32.74
C LEU A 260 -3.13 18.62 32.38
N GLN A 261 -3.09 19.75 31.69
CA GLN A 261 -1.87 20.47 31.35
C GLN A 261 -1.15 21.01 32.60
N GLN A 262 -1.89 21.57 33.57
CA GLN A 262 -1.36 22.00 34.87
C GLN A 262 -0.89 20.83 35.74
N GLN A 263 -1.66 19.73 35.80
CA GLN A 263 -1.27 18.52 36.54
C GLN A 263 0.02 17.89 35.98
N LEU A 264 0.19 17.87 34.66
CA LEU A 264 1.39 17.33 34.01
C LEU A 264 2.62 18.24 34.18
N THR A 265 2.42 19.56 34.27
CA THR A 265 3.50 20.52 34.51
C THR A 265 4.00 20.46 35.96
N GLN A 266 3.13 20.08 36.91
CA GLN A 266 3.46 19.93 38.33
C GLN A 266 4.02 18.54 38.71
N ALA A 267 3.68 17.48 37.96
CA ALA A 267 4.08 16.10 38.24
C ALA A 267 5.52 15.76 37.79
N SER A 268 6.43 16.72 37.91
CA SER A 268 7.66 16.91 37.14
C SER A 268 8.70 15.77 37.12
N ASP A 269 8.45 14.57 37.63
CA ASP A 269 9.27 13.36 37.40
C ASP A 269 8.61 12.06 37.95
N SER A 270 7.30 11.79 37.72
CA SER A 270 6.71 10.50 38.15
C SER A 270 5.71 9.86 37.18
N LEU A 271 5.91 8.55 36.96
CA LEU A 271 5.23 7.65 36.00
C LEU A 271 3.70 7.50 36.18
N VAL A 272 3.09 8.19 37.15
CA VAL A 272 1.64 8.12 37.44
C VAL A 272 0.81 8.87 36.37
N ALA A 273 1.44 9.75 35.58
CA ALA A 273 0.82 10.43 34.44
C ALA A 273 0.46 9.53 33.24
N VAL A 274 0.89 8.26 33.25
CA VAL A 274 0.79 7.35 32.10
C VAL A 274 -0.54 6.56 32.07
N PHE A 275 -1.32 6.51 33.15
CA PHE A 275 -2.42 5.54 33.29
C PHE A 275 -3.81 6.11 33.62
N ALA A 276 -4.16 7.32 33.18
CA ALA A 276 -5.56 7.73 33.15
C ALA A 276 -6.18 7.37 31.79
N ALA A 277 -6.67 6.13 31.69
CA ALA A 277 -7.52 5.71 30.58
C ALA A 277 -8.87 6.41 30.68
N GLY A 278 -9.06 7.34 29.77
CA GLY A 278 -10.33 7.91 29.39
C GLY A 278 -10.15 8.56 28.01
N PRO A 279 -11.07 9.38 27.51
CA PRO A 279 -10.84 10.22 26.34
C PRO A 279 -9.51 11.00 26.44
N GLY A 280 -8.92 11.45 25.32
CA GLY A 280 -7.73 12.32 25.46
C GLY A 280 -6.84 12.59 24.24
N VAL A 281 -7.40 12.88 23.06
CA VAL A 281 -6.64 13.64 22.06
C VAL A 281 -7.54 14.73 21.51
N THR A 282 -7.27 15.99 21.85
CA THR A 282 -8.09 17.14 21.36
C THR A 282 -7.32 18.03 20.40
N ALA A 283 -5.98 17.92 20.33
CA ALA A 283 -5.19 18.72 19.40
C ALA A 283 -4.18 17.86 18.63
N ARG A 284 -4.24 18.01 17.30
CA ARG A 284 -3.19 17.60 16.36
C ARG A 284 -2.21 18.76 16.23
N VAL A 285 -1.06 18.68 16.90
CA VAL A 285 -0.03 19.73 16.81
C VAL A 285 0.94 19.39 15.70
N TYR A 286 0.87 20.16 14.61
CA TYR A 286 1.76 20.02 13.47
C TYR A 286 3.05 20.81 13.73
N LYS A 287 4.17 20.11 13.82
CA LYS A 287 5.50 20.72 13.90
C LYS A 287 5.97 21.20 12.52
N GLN A 288 7.13 21.87 12.52
CA GLN A 288 7.82 22.25 11.29
C GLN A 288 8.01 21.05 10.35
N PRO A 289 8.06 21.29 9.03
CA PRO A 289 8.31 20.23 8.05
C PRO A 289 9.58 19.44 8.40
N VAL A 290 9.53 18.12 8.21
CA VAL A 290 10.66 17.21 8.44
C VAL A 290 11.19 16.65 7.12
N SER A 291 12.52 16.51 7.04
CA SER A 291 13.19 15.89 5.89
C SER A 291 13.23 14.37 6.01
N ALA A 292 13.59 13.68 4.91
CA ALA A 292 13.71 12.22 4.92
C ALA A 292 14.76 11.75 5.94
N ALA A 293 15.90 12.44 6.04
CA ALA A 293 16.96 12.15 7.00
C ALA A 293 16.53 12.27 8.47
N GLN A 294 15.49 13.04 8.78
CA GLN A 294 14.95 13.18 10.14
C GLN A 294 13.95 12.07 10.51
N ILE A 295 13.43 11.34 9.52
CA ILE A 295 12.44 10.27 9.70
C ILE A 295 12.98 8.90 9.27
N CYS A 296 14.25 8.80 8.93
CA CYS A 296 14.89 7.54 8.57
C CYS A 296 16.31 7.43 9.15
N ARG A 297 16.79 6.19 9.24
CA ARG A 297 18.17 5.84 9.55
C ARG A 297 18.70 4.98 8.43
N VAL A 298 19.85 5.34 7.89
CA VAL A 298 20.57 4.51 6.92
C VAL A 298 21.63 3.71 7.66
N GLN A 299 21.53 2.38 7.60
CA GLN A 299 22.59 1.48 8.05
C GLN A 299 23.55 1.21 6.89
N ALA A 300 24.85 1.17 7.16
CA ALA A 300 25.87 0.85 6.17
C ALA A 300 26.08 -0.67 6.06
N ASN A 301 26.52 -1.13 4.88
CA ASN A 301 27.05 -2.45 4.58
C ASN A 301 26.15 -3.66 4.92
N PRO A 302 25.19 -4.02 4.03
CA PRO A 302 24.73 -3.28 2.85
C PRO A 302 23.83 -2.10 3.24
N PRO A 303 23.68 -1.08 2.37
CA PRO A 303 22.83 0.08 2.66
C PRO A 303 21.37 -0.36 2.89
N ARG A 304 20.85 -0.07 4.08
CA ARG A 304 19.44 -0.34 4.45
C ARG A 304 18.80 0.92 5.02
N THR A 305 17.65 1.30 4.50
CA THR A 305 16.89 2.46 4.99
C THR A 305 15.79 2.01 5.94
N LEU A 306 15.91 2.40 7.20
CA LEU A 306 14.95 2.13 8.26
C LEU A 306 14.14 3.39 8.54
N LEU A 307 12.83 3.33 8.32
CA LEU A 307 11.91 4.38 8.73
C LEU A 307 11.85 4.41 10.27
N ARG A 308 12.06 5.60 10.85
CA ARG A 308 12.13 5.81 12.29
C ARG A 308 11.72 7.23 12.65
N PHE A 309 10.65 7.35 13.42
CA PHE A 309 10.18 8.61 14.00
C PHE A 309 9.32 8.32 15.23
N ALA A 310 9.10 9.33 16.05
CA ALA A 310 8.19 9.24 17.19
C ALA A 310 6.83 9.85 16.85
N ASP A 311 5.80 9.41 17.57
CA ASP A 311 4.40 9.80 17.39
C ASP A 311 3.83 9.39 16.02
N ALA A 312 3.32 10.35 15.27
CA ALA A 312 2.81 10.17 13.91
C ALA A 312 3.44 11.18 12.96
N LEU A 313 3.39 10.87 11.66
CA LEU A 313 3.64 11.84 10.60
C LEU A 313 2.31 12.17 9.93
N GLN A 314 2.08 13.46 9.67
CA GLN A 314 1.18 13.88 8.61
C GLN A 314 1.99 13.96 7.32
N VAL A 315 1.48 13.36 6.25
CA VAL A 315 2.06 13.41 4.91
C VAL A 315 1.03 14.05 3.99
N THR A 316 1.45 15.08 3.27
CA THR A 316 0.63 15.76 2.27
C THR A 316 1.30 15.65 0.92
N TYR A 317 0.57 15.11 -0.07
CA TYR A 317 0.99 15.16 -1.47
C TYR A 317 0.33 16.35 -2.17
N GLN A 318 1.13 17.12 -2.91
CA GLN A 318 0.71 18.42 -3.45
C GLN A 318 0.57 18.45 -4.97
N ASN A 319 1.03 17.41 -5.66
CA ASN A 319 1.15 17.42 -7.12
C ASN A 319 -0.06 16.81 -7.84
N GLU A 320 -1.02 16.25 -7.11
CA GLU A 320 -2.28 15.72 -7.66
C GLU A 320 -3.47 16.20 -6.83
N GLN A 321 -4.65 16.19 -7.45
CA GLN A 321 -5.91 16.45 -6.76
C GLN A 321 -6.47 15.13 -6.20
N PRO A 322 -6.99 15.11 -4.96
CA PRO A 322 -7.59 13.91 -4.40
C PRO A 322 -8.75 13.41 -5.23
N ASP A 323 -9.03 12.11 -5.13
CA ASP A 323 -10.22 11.52 -5.70
C ASP A 323 -11.50 12.31 -5.30
N PRO A 324 -12.44 12.57 -6.23
CA PRO A 324 -13.66 13.31 -5.95
C PRO A 324 -14.51 12.71 -4.81
N VAL A 325 -14.54 11.38 -4.67
CA VAL A 325 -15.26 10.68 -3.60
C VAL A 325 -14.60 10.96 -2.24
N TYR A 326 -13.27 11.03 -2.18
CA TYR A 326 -12.55 11.42 -0.98
C TYR A 326 -12.81 12.88 -0.60
N THR A 327 -12.80 13.77 -1.60
CA THR A 327 -13.11 15.20 -1.41
C THR A 327 -14.54 15.39 -0.87
N ALA A 328 -15.51 14.66 -1.43
CA ALA A 328 -16.89 14.66 -0.93
C ALA A 328 -16.96 14.15 0.52
N TYR A 329 -16.30 13.02 0.83
CA TYR A 329 -16.27 12.43 2.17
C TYR A 329 -15.70 13.39 3.23
N THR A 330 -14.54 13.98 2.95
CA THR A 330 -13.87 14.91 3.87
C THR A 330 -14.66 16.21 4.06
N SER A 331 -15.29 16.73 3.00
CA SER A 331 -16.13 17.93 3.10
C SER A 331 -17.39 17.71 3.95
N LEU A 332 -18.01 16.52 3.89
CA LEU A 332 -19.14 16.15 4.74
C LEU A 332 -18.72 15.99 6.21
N ALA A 333 -17.56 15.37 6.45
CA ALA A 333 -17.01 15.23 7.80
C ALA A 333 -16.70 16.60 8.43
N ALA A 334 -16.10 17.51 7.66
CA ALA A 334 -15.85 18.89 8.09
C ALA A 334 -17.15 19.67 8.36
N GLY A 335 -18.17 19.48 7.52
CA GLY A 335 -19.49 20.10 7.72
C GLY A 335 -20.19 19.65 9.00
N ARG A 336 -20.13 18.35 9.33
CA ARG A 336 -20.69 17.82 10.59
C ARG A 336 -19.96 18.36 11.83
N ALA A 337 -18.63 18.43 11.78
CA ALA A 337 -17.83 19.01 12.86
C ALA A 337 -18.15 20.51 13.10
N GLN A 338 -18.45 21.28 12.04
CA GLN A 338 -18.87 22.68 12.19
C GLN A 338 -20.27 22.83 12.82
N VAL A 339 -21.19 21.90 12.55
CA VAL A 339 -22.56 21.92 13.12
C VAL A 339 -22.51 21.60 14.62
N ASP A 340 -21.70 20.63 15.06
CA ASP A 340 -21.55 20.26 16.47
C ASP A 340 -20.93 21.40 17.30
N VAL A 341 -19.96 22.14 16.75
CA VAL A 341 -19.38 23.34 17.38
C VAL A 341 -20.40 24.49 17.47
N SER A 342 -21.33 24.57 16.51
CA SER A 342 -22.38 25.60 16.48
C SER A 342 -23.50 25.32 17.48
N ALA A 343 -23.86 24.04 17.67
CA ALA A 343 -24.87 23.60 18.63
C ALA A 343 -24.40 23.70 20.09
N SER A 344 -23.08 23.73 20.33
CA SER A 344 -22.50 23.90 21.67
C SER A 344 -22.32 25.38 22.09
N ARG A 345 -22.80 26.35 21.28
CA ARG A 345 -22.86 27.77 21.70
C ARG A 345 -24.11 28.00 22.53
N VAL A 346 -23.90 28.18 23.84
CA VAL A 346 -24.89 28.64 24.83
C VAL A 346 -25.68 29.83 24.28
N ALA A 347 -27.00 29.78 24.46
CA ALA A 347 -27.94 30.83 24.12
C ALA A 347 -27.52 32.17 24.77
N GLY A 348 -26.98 33.09 23.98
CA GLY A 348 -26.59 34.41 24.51
C GLY A 348 -25.59 35.20 23.68
N SER A 349 -25.67 35.19 22.35
CA SER A 349 -25.02 36.22 21.54
C SER A 349 -25.63 36.27 20.14
N ARG A 350 -26.44 37.29 19.88
CA ARG A 350 -26.85 37.66 18.51
C ARG A 350 -25.69 38.45 17.90
N SER A 351 -24.80 37.76 17.20
CA SER A 351 -23.91 38.40 16.23
C SER A 351 -24.42 38.07 14.83
N SER A 352 -25.06 39.06 14.20
CA SER A 352 -25.40 39.04 12.78
C SER A 352 -24.10 39.21 11.98
N ALA A 353 -23.55 38.11 11.48
CA ALA A 353 -22.50 38.16 10.46
C ALA A 353 -23.14 38.49 9.08
N PRO A 354 -22.50 39.31 8.23
CA PRO A 354 -23.05 39.64 6.93
C PRO A 354 -23.06 38.41 6.01
N LEU A 355 -24.11 38.26 5.20
CA LEU A 355 -24.11 37.41 4.01
C LEU A 355 -23.08 37.97 3.01
N GLY A 356 -21.87 37.42 3.03
CA GLY A 356 -20.78 37.88 2.16
C GLY A 356 -19.83 36.74 1.83
N GLN A 357 -19.88 36.31 0.56
CA GLN A 357 -18.96 35.46 -0.18
C GLN A 357 -18.49 34.18 0.53
N ALA A 358 -18.94 33.03 0.02
CA ALA A 358 -18.34 31.74 0.34
C ALA A 358 -16.82 31.84 0.07
N ALA A 359 -16.03 31.96 1.14
CA ALA A 359 -14.59 31.87 1.07
C ALA A 359 -14.26 30.61 0.25
N ALA A 360 -13.48 30.78 -0.82
CA ALA A 360 -13.10 29.66 -1.68
C ALA A 360 -12.63 28.52 -0.78
N ARG A 361 -13.35 27.39 -0.80
CA ARG A 361 -12.98 26.24 0.02
C ARG A 361 -11.54 25.90 -0.36
N PRO A 362 -10.59 25.82 0.59
CA PRO A 362 -9.23 25.45 0.26
C PRO A 362 -9.26 24.15 -0.53
N ALA A 363 -8.45 24.06 -1.59
CA ALA A 363 -8.37 22.86 -2.41
C ALA A 363 -8.14 21.65 -1.50
N ALA A 364 -8.93 20.59 -1.69
CA ALA A 364 -8.71 19.35 -0.95
C ALA A 364 -7.32 18.83 -1.33
N LEU A 365 -6.53 18.47 -0.33
CA LEU A 365 -5.20 17.89 -0.52
C LEU A 365 -5.22 16.43 -0.11
N GLU A 366 -4.32 15.64 -0.69
CA GLU A 366 -4.11 14.26 -0.30
C GLU A 366 -3.32 14.25 1.01
N VAL A 367 -4.04 14.13 2.12
CA VAL A 367 -3.47 14.12 3.47
C VAL A 367 -3.63 12.73 4.07
N SER A 368 -2.49 12.13 4.41
CA SER A 368 -2.38 10.83 5.07
C SER A 368 -1.68 10.98 6.42
N GLU A 369 -1.91 10.02 7.31
CA GLU A 369 -1.11 9.87 8.52
C GLU A 369 -0.41 8.52 8.54
N LEU A 370 0.79 8.51 9.12
CA LEU A 370 1.62 7.33 9.26
C LEU A 370 2.10 7.20 10.70
N ARG A 371 1.89 6.02 11.28
CA ARG A 371 2.38 5.66 12.62
C ARG A 371 3.22 4.40 12.53
N LEU A 372 4.34 4.36 13.24
CA LEU A 372 5.08 3.12 13.45
C LEU A 372 4.42 2.33 14.59
N LEU A 373 4.22 1.03 14.38
CA LEU A 373 3.73 0.09 15.40
C LEU A 373 4.89 -0.62 16.13
N GLY A 374 6.12 -0.35 15.71
CA GLY A 374 7.37 -0.80 16.33
C GLY A 374 8.43 0.30 16.30
N PRO A 375 9.67 0.00 16.72
CA PRO A 375 10.71 1.03 16.83
C PRO A 375 11.19 1.55 15.47
N GLU A 376 11.27 0.67 14.48
CA GLU A 376 11.77 0.97 13.13
C GLU A 376 11.07 0.07 12.11
N ALA A 377 10.96 0.52 10.86
CA ALA A 377 10.41 -0.26 9.75
C ALA A 377 11.35 -0.24 8.54
N LEU A 378 11.75 -1.41 8.03
CA LEU A 378 12.67 -1.50 6.90
C LEU A 378 11.97 -1.18 5.58
N ILE A 379 12.48 -0.17 4.85
CA ILE A 379 12.05 0.19 3.50
C ILE A 379 12.90 -0.59 2.49
N LEU A 380 12.25 -1.40 1.66
CA LEU A 380 12.85 -2.13 0.55
C LEU A 380 13.12 -1.19 -0.65
N PRO A 381 14.07 -1.53 -1.55
CA PRO A 381 14.35 -0.73 -2.75
C PRO A 381 13.11 -0.48 -3.63
N THR A 382 12.17 -1.42 -3.64
CA THR A 382 10.90 -1.33 -4.38
C THR A 382 9.95 -0.26 -3.83
N GLY A 383 10.27 0.41 -2.71
CA GLY A 383 9.39 1.40 -2.08
C GLY A 383 8.38 0.79 -1.11
N ASN A 384 8.56 -0.47 -0.69
CA ASN A 384 7.63 -1.16 0.22
C ASN A 384 8.28 -1.43 1.57
N LEU A 385 7.47 -1.72 2.58
CA LEU A 385 7.98 -2.16 3.87
C LEU A 385 8.23 -3.66 3.85
N ARG A 386 9.34 -4.11 4.45
CA ARG A 386 9.60 -5.55 4.63
C ARG A 386 8.49 -6.23 5.45
N ASN A 387 7.96 -5.52 6.43
CA ASN A 387 6.78 -5.93 7.18
C ASN A 387 5.71 -4.84 7.05
N PRO A 388 4.67 -5.00 6.21
CA PRO A 388 3.63 -3.98 6.08
C PRO A 388 2.86 -3.73 7.38
N LEU A 389 2.83 -4.70 8.31
CA LEU A 389 2.21 -4.57 9.62
C LEU A 389 3.03 -3.74 10.63
N SER A 390 4.23 -3.27 10.25
CA SER A 390 5.02 -2.40 11.12
C SER A 390 4.50 -0.95 11.15
N VAL A 391 3.52 -0.62 10.32
CA VAL A 391 2.92 0.72 10.26
C VAL A 391 1.40 0.66 10.30
N GLN A 392 0.81 1.74 10.78
CA GLN A 392 -0.60 2.06 10.59
C GLN A 392 -0.69 3.30 9.70
N VAL A 393 -1.64 3.28 8.76
CA VAL A 393 -1.96 4.41 7.89
C VAL A 393 -3.40 4.87 8.09
N ASP A 394 -3.61 6.18 8.06
CA ASP A 394 -4.92 6.83 8.11
C ASP A 394 -5.01 7.92 7.02
N GLY A 395 -6.20 8.50 6.81
CA GLY A 395 -6.41 9.55 5.82
C GLY A 395 -6.49 9.01 4.39
N TYR A 396 -5.84 9.69 3.44
CA TYR A 396 -5.94 9.34 2.01
C TYR A 396 -5.42 7.93 1.72
N TRP A 397 -4.28 7.51 2.26
CA TRP A 397 -3.75 6.15 2.07
C TRP A 397 -4.63 5.06 2.69
N ALA A 398 -5.47 5.38 3.67
CA ALA A 398 -6.45 4.44 4.19
C ALA A 398 -7.75 4.42 3.37
N PHE A 399 -8.01 5.47 2.60
CA PHE A 399 -9.09 5.55 1.62
C PHE A 399 -8.73 4.80 0.33
N GLU A 400 -7.47 4.92 -0.11
CA GLU A 400 -6.89 4.09 -1.16
C GLU A 400 -6.85 2.63 -0.67
N LYS A 401 -7.41 1.72 -1.46
CA LYS A 401 -7.57 0.29 -1.13
C LYS A 401 -7.04 -0.53 -2.30
N VAL A 402 -7.65 -1.69 -2.57
CA VAL A 402 -7.28 -2.53 -3.72
C VAL A 402 -7.55 -1.84 -5.07
N GLY A 403 -8.46 -0.85 -5.12
CA GLY A 403 -8.72 -0.04 -6.32
C GLY A 403 -7.49 0.66 -6.89
N GLU A 404 -6.55 1.04 -6.03
CA GLU A 404 -5.31 1.74 -6.35
C GLU A 404 -4.09 0.80 -6.34
N ALA A 405 -4.27 -0.50 -6.08
CA ALA A 405 -3.17 -1.42 -5.94
C ALA A 405 -2.39 -1.58 -7.25
N LEU A 406 -1.09 -1.30 -7.16
CA LEU A 406 -0.13 -1.49 -8.23
C LEU A 406 0.89 -2.56 -7.84
N PRO A 407 1.41 -3.32 -8.81
CA PRO A 407 2.47 -4.27 -8.53
C PRO A 407 3.77 -3.53 -8.16
N LEU A 408 4.64 -4.15 -7.35
CA LEU A 408 5.86 -3.49 -6.83
C LEU A 408 6.88 -3.16 -7.91
N ASP A 409 6.83 -3.88 -9.02
CA ASP A 409 7.60 -3.65 -10.23
C ASP A 409 7.03 -2.52 -11.11
N TYR A 410 5.91 -1.91 -10.73
CA TYR A 410 5.46 -0.68 -11.36
C TYR A 410 6.30 0.52 -10.90
N ALA A 411 6.87 1.23 -11.87
CA ALA A 411 7.33 2.60 -11.69
C ALA A 411 7.00 3.42 -12.95
N PRO A 412 6.52 4.67 -12.80
CA PRO A 412 6.29 5.55 -13.94
C PRO A 412 7.57 5.70 -14.78
N GLY A 413 7.46 5.54 -16.09
CA GLY A 413 8.60 5.68 -17.02
C GLY A 413 9.48 4.43 -17.17
N LEU A 414 9.30 3.38 -16.36
CA LEU A 414 9.80 2.04 -16.67
C LEU A 414 8.75 1.34 -17.54
N THR A 415 8.70 1.67 -18.84
CA THR A 415 7.96 0.83 -19.78
C THR A 415 8.72 -0.48 -19.97
N ASN A 416 8.45 -1.48 -19.13
CA ASN A 416 8.62 -2.88 -19.50
C ASN A 416 7.52 -3.19 -20.52
N GLN A 417 7.77 -2.88 -21.80
CA GLN A 417 7.04 -3.53 -22.87
C GLN A 417 7.58 -4.96 -22.98
N PRO A 418 6.69 -5.96 -23.14
CA PRO A 418 7.09 -7.36 -23.32
C PRO A 418 7.92 -7.56 -24.58
#